data_AF-A0A6H2C7K7-F1
#
_entry.id   AF-A0A6H2C7K7-F1
#
_cell.length_a   1.000
_cell.length_b   1.000
_cell.length_c   1.000
_cell.angle_alpha   90.00
_cell.angle_beta   90.00
_cell.angle_gamma   90.00
#
_symmetry.space_group_name_H-M   'P 1'
#
loop_
_entity.id
_entity.type
_entity.pdbx_description
1 polymer ?
#
loop_
_entity_poly.entity_id
_entity_poly.type
_entity_poly.pdbx_seq_one_letter_code
_entity_poly.pdbx_strand_id
1 'polypeptide(L)'
;MDLLLNEEWLRKSIQAEEKVGGNIGAGLDWGSGFDQLLLNPELFYRLKTLRISLNREVRLLLKDWNLGTATSIASATAREKLLERFRLPTSTVKEHIQTVLQKDELFGEEFISNHQVLRELLGVMLTENDKASITITKQTHLDHNI
;
A
#
# COMPACT_ATOMS: atom_id res chain seq x y z
N MET A 1 -3.54 -31.89 -5.79
CA MET A 1 -3.14 -30.98 -4.70
C MET A 1 -3.56 -29.59 -5.12
N ASP A 2 -4.80 -29.22 -4.81
CA ASP A 2 -5.50 -28.04 -5.32
C ASP A 2 -5.94 -27.15 -4.14
N LEU A 3 -4.95 -26.76 -3.32
CA LEU A 3 -5.14 -26.02 -2.06
C LEU A 3 -4.75 -24.53 -2.18
N LEU A 4 -4.31 -24.09 -3.36
CA LEU A 4 -3.80 -22.73 -3.59
C LEU A 4 -4.88 -21.68 -3.86
N LEU A 5 -6.15 -22.09 -3.94
CA LEU A 5 -7.30 -21.21 -4.18
C LEU A 5 -8.45 -21.49 -3.21
N ASN A 6 -8.13 -21.82 -1.95
CA ASN A 6 -9.17 -21.93 -0.93
C ASN A 6 -9.76 -20.53 -0.69
N GLU A 7 -11.05 -20.36 -0.99
CA GLU A 7 -11.87 -19.19 -0.70
C GLU A 7 -11.71 -18.70 0.75
N GLU A 8 -11.41 -19.59 1.69
CA GLU A 8 -11.10 -19.30 3.08
C GLU A 8 -9.76 -18.55 3.26
N TRP A 9 -8.73 -18.85 2.47
CA TRP A 9 -7.48 -18.08 2.42
C TRP A 9 -7.75 -16.68 1.88
N LEU A 10 -8.54 -16.57 0.80
CA LEU A 10 -8.96 -15.30 0.21
C LEU A 10 -9.79 -14.45 1.20
N ARG A 11 -10.69 -15.08 1.97
CA ARG A 11 -11.49 -14.41 3.01
C ARG A 11 -10.64 -13.96 4.20
N LYS A 12 -9.71 -14.77 4.70
CA LYS A 12 -8.76 -14.36 5.76
C LYS A 12 -7.86 -13.23 5.30
N SER A 13 -7.47 -13.29 4.03
CA SER A 13 -6.73 -12.26 3.30
C SER A 13 -7.45 -10.91 3.30
N ILE A 14 -8.76 -10.91 3.08
CA ILE A 14 -9.63 -9.73 3.12
C ILE A 14 -9.81 -9.23 4.57
N GLN A 15 -10.00 -10.13 5.53
CA GLN A 15 -10.15 -9.79 6.96
C GLN A 15 -8.90 -9.16 7.57
N ALA A 16 -7.69 -9.56 7.14
CA ALA A 16 -6.45 -8.91 7.55
C ALA A 16 -6.38 -7.45 7.07
N GLU A 17 -6.90 -7.16 5.87
CA GLU A 17 -7.01 -5.79 5.35
C GLU A 17 -8.09 -4.98 6.11
N GLU A 18 -9.19 -5.61 6.54
CA GLU A 18 -10.25 -5.00 7.35
C GLU A 18 -9.79 -4.65 8.77
N LYS A 19 -9.00 -5.52 9.44
CA LYS A 19 -8.43 -5.25 10.77
C LYS A 19 -7.48 -4.06 10.79
N VAL A 20 -6.87 -3.76 9.64
CA VAL A 20 -6.00 -2.60 9.43
C VAL A 20 -6.84 -1.38 8.99
N GLY A 21 -8.18 -1.42 9.03
CA GLY A 21 -9.05 -0.28 8.70
C GLY A 21 -9.19 -0.04 7.19
N GLY A 22 -9.14 -1.09 6.38
CA GLY A 22 -9.45 -1.02 4.96
C GLY A 22 -10.83 -1.57 4.67
N ASN A 23 -11.73 -0.79 4.07
CA ASN A 23 -12.83 -1.40 3.32
C ASN A 23 -12.90 -0.83 1.89
N ILE A 24 -13.27 -1.74 0.99
CA ILE A 24 -13.57 -1.66 -0.44
C ILE A 24 -12.34 -1.64 -1.37
N GLY A 25 -12.02 -2.84 -1.84
CA GLY A 25 -10.93 -3.17 -2.75
C GLY A 25 -10.22 -4.41 -2.24
N ALA A 26 -10.91 -5.55 -2.28
CA ALA A 26 -10.53 -6.86 -1.72
C ALA A 26 -9.26 -7.46 -2.35
N GLY A 27 -8.15 -6.72 -2.40
CA GLY A 27 -6.86 -7.18 -2.93
C GLY A 27 -6.93 -7.76 -4.35
N LEU A 28 -7.89 -7.33 -5.17
CA LEU A 28 -8.12 -7.86 -6.52
C LEU A 28 -8.16 -6.77 -7.61
N ASP A 29 -8.32 -5.51 -7.23
CA ASP A 29 -8.28 -4.39 -8.17
C ASP A 29 -6.86 -3.81 -8.24
N TRP A 30 -5.98 -4.58 -8.87
CA TRP A 30 -4.57 -4.25 -9.12
C TRP A 30 -4.35 -3.40 -10.37
N GLY A 31 -5.42 -3.01 -11.07
CA GLY A 31 -5.33 -2.43 -12.41
C GLY A 31 -4.59 -3.34 -13.39
N SER A 32 -4.15 -2.78 -14.52
CA SER A 32 -3.42 -3.52 -15.57
C SER A 32 -1.90 -3.50 -15.39
N GLY A 33 -1.39 -2.81 -14.37
CA GLY A 33 0.04 -2.58 -14.20
C GLY A 33 0.87 -3.86 -14.01
N PHE A 34 0.26 -4.89 -13.43
CA PHE A 34 0.91 -6.10 -12.95
C PHE A 34 0.24 -7.41 -13.39
N ASP A 35 -0.60 -7.39 -14.42
CA ASP A 35 -1.40 -8.56 -14.86
C ASP A 35 -0.60 -9.86 -14.99
N GLN A 36 0.62 -9.79 -15.51
CA GLN A 36 1.49 -10.96 -15.64
C GLN A 36 2.04 -11.48 -14.30
N LEU A 37 2.25 -10.60 -13.32
CA LEU A 37 2.66 -11.00 -11.97
C LEU A 37 1.52 -11.67 -11.21
N LEU A 38 0.27 -11.29 -11.50
CA LEU A 38 -0.92 -11.89 -10.90
C LEU A 38 -1.11 -13.36 -11.30
N LEU A 39 -0.50 -13.78 -12.42
CA LEU A 39 -0.52 -15.18 -12.88
C LEU A 39 0.48 -16.08 -12.14
N ASN A 40 1.43 -15.51 -11.39
CA ASN A 40 2.37 -16.25 -10.57
C ASN A 40 1.97 -16.16 -9.09
N PRO A 41 1.55 -17.27 -8.45
CA PRO A 41 1.07 -17.25 -7.06
C PRO A 41 2.06 -16.69 -6.04
N GLU A 42 3.36 -16.95 -6.23
CA GLU A 42 4.40 -16.46 -5.35
C GLU A 42 4.57 -14.94 -5.51
N LEU A 43 4.67 -14.45 -6.75
CA LEU A 43 4.80 -13.02 -7.01
C LEU A 43 3.54 -12.25 -6.59
N PHE A 44 2.36 -12.86 -6.73
CA PHE A 44 1.12 -12.33 -6.19
C PHE A 44 1.18 -12.19 -4.66
N TYR A 45 1.64 -13.22 -3.95
CA TYR A 45 1.81 -13.17 -2.51
C TYR A 45 2.79 -12.08 -2.08
N ARG A 46 3.93 -11.97 -2.77
CA ARG A 46 4.94 -10.93 -2.52
C ARG A 46 4.39 -9.53 -2.77
N LEU A 47 3.64 -9.33 -3.86
CA LEU A 47 3.00 -8.04 -4.20
C LEU A 47 1.97 -7.63 -3.15
N LYS A 48 1.16 -8.58 -2.67
CA LYS A 48 0.23 -8.35 -1.57
C LYS A 48 0.95 -7.95 -0.29
N THR A 49 1.98 -8.70 0.09
CA THR A 49 2.81 -8.45 1.28
C THR A 49 3.46 -7.07 1.21
N LEU A 50 3.98 -6.69 0.03
CA LEU A 50 4.55 -5.37 -0.23
C LEU A 50 3.52 -4.25 -0.04
N ARG A 51 2.34 -4.35 -0.65
CA ARG A 51 1.26 -3.36 -0.50
C ARG A 51 0.88 -3.15 0.97
N ILE A 52 0.74 -4.24 1.73
CA ILE A 52 0.40 -4.16 3.16
C ILE A 52 1.52 -3.48 3.95
N SER A 53 2.78 -3.87 3.68
CA SER A 53 3.96 -3.32 4.34
C SER A 53 4.12 -1.83 4.07
N LEU A 54 3.89 -1.37 2.84
CA LEU A 54 3.92 0.06 2.49
C LEU A 54 2.81 0.86 3.18
N ASN A 55 1.59 0.31 3.27
CA ASN A 55 0.51 0.97 4.01
C ASN A 55 0.84 1.11 5.50
N ARG A 56 1.48 0.10 6.09
CA ARG A 56 1.96 0.15 7.47
C ARG A 56 3.07 1.19 7.63
N GLU A 57 4.04 1.22 6.71
CA GLU A 57 5.15 2.18 6.76
C GLU A 57 4.67 3.63 6.65
N VAL A 58 3.73 3.91 5.74
CA VAL A 58 3.12 5.23 5.62
C VAL A 58 2.47 5.67 6.93
N ARG A 59 1.76 4.78 7.63
CA ARG A 59 1.16 5.13 8.93
C ARG A 59 2.19 5.44 9.99
N LEU A 60 3.33 4.74 9.98
CA LEU A 60 4.44 5.05 10.88
C LEU A 60 4.99 6.45 10.58
N LEU A 61 5.22 6.77 9.31
CA LEU A 61 5.67 8.10 8.89
C LEU A 61 4.68 9.20 9.30
N LEU A 62 3.37 9.00 9.08
CA LEU A 62 2.34 9.97 9.44
C LEU A 62 2.20 10.16 10.95
N LYS A 63 2.46 9.12 11.73
CA LYS A 63 2.49 9.23 13.20
C LYS A 63 3.62 10.17 13.64
N ASP A 64 4.77 10.11 12.99
CA ASP A 64 5.91 10.98 13.28
C ASP A 64 5.65 12.44 12.90
N TRP A 65 4.69 12.71 12.00
CA TRP A 65 4.31 14.06 11.59
C TRP A 65 3.41 14.80 12.58
N ASN A 66 2.96 14.12 13.66
CA ASN A 66 2.15 14.70 14.73
C ASN A 66 0.92 15.49 14.23
N LEU A 67 0.19 14.91 13.26
CA LEU A 67 -0.93 15.57 12.58
C LEU A 67 -2.21 15.71 13.42
N GLY A 68 -2.21 15.21 14.67
CA GLY A 68 -3.37 15.24 15.55
C GLY A 68 -4.60 14.59 14.92
N THR A 69 -5.72 15.33 14.88
CA THR A 69 -7.00 14.86 14.33
C THR A 69 -6.98 14.63 12.81
N ALA A 70 -6.04 15.24 12.09
CA ALA A 70 -5.91 15.06 10.64
C ALA A 70 -5.23 13.73 10.25
N THR A 71 -4.71 12.96 11.22
CA THR A 71 -3.98 11.69 10.98
C THR A 71 -4.82 10.66 10.21
N SER A 72 -6.13 10.58 10.48
CA SER A 72 -7.03 9.64 9.79
C SER A 72 -7.23 10.01 8.32
N ILE A 73 -7.44 11.31 8.04
CA ILE A 73 -7.61 11.83 6.68
C ILE A 73 -6.30 11.67 5.90
N ALA A 74 -5.17 12.09 6.48
CA ALA A 74 -3.85 11.93 5.85
C ALA A 74 -3.53 10.45 5.55
N SER A 75 -3.90 9.53 6.45
CA SER A 75 -3.74 8.08 6.25
C SER A 75 -4.62 7.57 5.11
N ALA A 76 -5.86 8.06 4.99
CA ALA A 76 -6.76 7.69 3.90
C ALA A 76 -6.25 8.22 2.55
N THR A 77 -5.85 9.48 2.48
CA THR A 77 -5.27 10.11 1.28
C THR A 77 -4.01 9.38 0.84
N ALA A 78 -3.10 9.06 1.77
CA ALA A 78 -1.87 8.36 1.43
C ALA A 78 -2.14 6.93 0.92
N ARG A 79 -3.10 6.22 1.53
CA ARG A 79 -3.55 4.90 1.05
C ARG A 79 -4.12 4.98 -0.36
N GLU A 80 -4.95 5.98 -0.65
CA GLU A 80 -5.54 6.18 -1.97
C GLU A 80 -4.44 6.42 -3.02
N LYS A 81 -3.48 7.30 -2.73
CA LYS A 81 -2.33 7.55 -3.63
C LYS A 81 -1.47 6.32 -3.86
N LEU A 82 -1.21 5.52 -2.83
CA LEU A 82 -0.52 4.24 -3.02
C LEU A 82 -1.30 3.29 -3.92
N LEU A 83 -2.62 3.20 -3.73
CA LEU A 83 -3.48 2.33 -4.54
C LEU A 83 -3.51 2.77 -6.00
N GLU A 84 -3.64 4.07 -6.28
CA GLU A 84 -3.53 4.64 -7.62
C GLU A 84 -2.22 4.23 -8.30
N ARG A 85 -1.10 4.30 -7.56
CA ARG A 85 0.24 3.94 -8.07
C ARG A 85 0.41 2.45 -8.31
N PHE A 86 -0.26 1.59 -7.55
CA PHE A 86 -0.28 0.16 -7.83
C PHE A 86 -1.14 -0.18 -9.05
N ARG A 87 -2.27 0.52 -9.24
CA ARG A 87 -3.18 0.28 -10.37
C ARG A 87 -2.60 0.73 -11.70
N LEU A 88 -1.95 1.90 -11.71
CA LEU A 88 -1.39 2.53 -12.90
C LEU A 88 0.05 3.01 -12.61
N PRO A 89 1.00 2.07 -12.41
CA PRO A 89 2.38 2.43 -12.14
C PRO A 89 3.02 3.07 -13.38
N THR A 90 3.83 4.10 -13.16
CA THR A 90 4.78 4.56 -14.19
C THR A 90 5.83 3.48 -14.42
N SER A 91 6.55 3.53 -15.55
CA SER A 91 7.63 2.56 -15.83
C SER A 91 8.67 2.50 -14.71
N THR A 92 9.06 3.66 -14.16
CA THR A 92 10.00 3.74 -13.03
C THR A 92 9.44 3.07 -11.78
N VAL A 93 8.19 3.34 -11.41
CA VAL A 93 7.55 2.73 -10.23
C VAL A 93 7.42 1.21 -10.42
N LYS A 94 7.04 0.78 -11.62
CA LYS A 94 6.91 -0.64 -11.97
C LYS A 94 8.24 -1.38 -11.81
N GLU A 95 9.32 -0.81 -12.34
CA GLU A 95 10.67 -1.39 -12.23
C GLU A 95 11.10 -1.54 -10.76
N HIS A 96 10.96 -0.49 -9.95
CA HIS A 96 11.32 -0.53 -8.53
C HIS A 96 10.51 -1.56 -7.75
N ILE A 97 9.20 -1.67 -8.02
CA ILE A 97 8.35 -2.70 -7.42
C ILE A 97 8.86 -4.08 -7.83
N GLN A 98 9.14 -4.32 -9.12
CA GLN A 98 9.65 -5.61 -9.58
C GLN A 98 10.99 -5.97 -8.95
N THR A 99 11.91 -5.02 -8.82
CA THR A 99 13.19 -5.22 -8.13
C THR A 99 12.97 -5.63 -6.67
N VAL A 100 12.05 -4.99 -5.95
CA VAL A 100 11.73 -5.38 -4.57
C VAL A 100 11.13 -6.78 -4.53
N LEU A 101 10.22 -7.13 -5.44
CA LEU A 101 9.59 -8.45 -5.49
C LEU A 101 10.58 -9.60 -5.76
N GLN A 102 11.73 -9.32 -6.38
CA GLN A 102 12.77 -10.32 -6.65
C GLN A 102 13.72 -10.57 -5.47
N LYS A 103 13.63 -9.78 -4.40
CA LYS A 103 14.48 -9.91 -3.22
C LYS A 103 13.86 -10.88 -2.21
N ASP A 104 14.19 -12.17 -2.35
CA ASP A 104 13.67 -13.24 -1.51
C ASP A 104 13.81 -12.94 -0.01
N GLU A 105 14.91 -12.31 0.40
CA GLU A 105 15.21 -11.99 1.80
C GLU A 105 14.23 -11.00 2.45
N LEU A 106 13.44 -10.28 1.65
CA LEU A 106 12.42 -9.37 2.15
C LEU A 106 11.10 -10.08 2.49
N PHE A 107 10.93 -11.33 2.04
CA PHE A 107 9.68 -12.08 2.15
C PHE A 107 9.88 -13.36 2.96
N GLY A 108 8.84 -13.78 3.69
CA GLY A 108 8.90 -14.93 4.61
C GLY A 108 8.16 -14.68 5.92
N GLU A 109 7.93 -13.40 6.23
CA GLU A 109 7.05 -12.95 7.31
C GLU A 109 5.75 -12.35 6.75
N GLU A 110 4.80 -12.05 7.64
CA GLU A 110 3.53 -11.40 7.28
C GLU A 110 3.75 -9.98 6.69
N PHE A 111 4.86 -9.33 7.05
CA PHE A 111 5.22 -7.98 6.60
C PHE A 111 6.72 -7.88 6.34
N ILE A 112 7.11 -6.98 5.44
CA ILE A 112 8.51 -6.61 5.23
C ILE A 112 8.96 -5.75 6.42
N SER A 113 9.95 -6.23 7.17
CA SER A 113 10.51 -5.53 8.33
C SER A 113 11.61 -4.52 7.97
N ASN A 114 12.09 -4.54 6.71
CA ASN A 114 13.10 -3.60 6.22
C ASN A 114 12.50 -2.22 5.89
N HIS A 115 12.44 -1.34 6.91
CA HIS A 115 11.93 0.03 6.79
C HIS A 115 12.67 0.87 5.74
N GLN A 116 13.98 0.66 5.56
CA GLN A 116 14.76 1.43 4.59
C GLN A 116 14.24 1.17 3.16
N VAL A 117 14.10 -0.10 2.78
CA VAL A 117 13.59 -0.48 1.45
C VAL A 117 12.17 0.05 1.24
N LEU A 118 11.31 -0.04 2.27
CA LEU A 118 9.95 0.49 2.19
C LEU A 118 9.95 2.02 1.99
N ARG A 119 10.78 2.77 2.72
CA ARG A 119 10.87 4.23 2.60
C ARG A 119 11.43 4.68 1.26
N GLU A 120 12.45 3.99 0.75
CA GLU A 120 12.99 4.24 -0.58
C GLU A 120 11.91 4.03 -1.65
N LEU A 121 11.17 2.93 -1.57
CA LEU A 121 10.07 2.66 -2.51
C LEU A 121 8.93 3.69 -2.39
N LEU A 122 8.56 4.09 -1.17
CA LEU A 122 7.58 5.18 -0.96
C LEU A 122 8.05 6.49 -1.58
N GLY A 123 9.34 6.79 -1.51
CA GLY A 123 9.94 7.98 -2.14
C GLY A 123 9.81 7.98 -3.66
N VAL A 124 9.82 6.81 -4.29
CA VAL A 124 9.60 6.63 -5.73
C VAL A 124 8.11 6.65 -6.08
N MET A 125 7.27 6.05 -5.24
CA MET A 125 5.83 5.92 -5.50
C MET A 125 5.06 7.22 -5.29
N LEU A 126 5.44 8.02 -4.29
CA LEU A 126 4.73 9.25 -3.93
C LEU A 126 5.50 10.47 -4.44
N THR A 127 4.86 11.23 -5.32
CA THR A 127 5.40 12.50 -5.82
C THR A 127 5.41 13.56 -4.72
N GLU A 128 6.16 14.65 -4.91
CA GLU A 128 6.10 15.80 -4.00
C GLU A 128 4.69 16.39 -3.88
N ASN A 129 3.89 16.36 -4.96
CA ASN A 129 2.50 16.78 -4.92
C ASN A 129 1.63 15.81 -4.09
N ASP A 130 1.89 14.51 -4.14
CA ASP A 130 1.19 13.54 -3.31
C ASP A 130 1.52 13.77 -1.83
N LYS A 131 2.81 13.97 -1.51
CA LYS A 131 3.28 14.30 -0.15
C LYS A 131 2.64 15.60 0.37
N ALA A 132 2.56 16.62 -0.48
CA ALA A 132 1.88 17.87 -0.16
C ALA A 132 0.38 17.63 0.10
N SER A 133 -0.30 16.87 -0.75
CA SER A 133 -1.73 16.55 -0.59
C SER A 133 -2.03 15.79 0.71
N ILE A 134 -1.12 14.90 1.12
CA ILE A 134 -1.18 14.18 2.40
C ILE A 134 -0.97 15.13 3.59
N THR A 135 -0.21 16.21 3.42
CA THR A 135 0.09 17.19 4.48
C THR A 135 -0.94 18.33 4.55
N ILE A 136 -1.53 18.74 3.42
CA ILE A 136 -2.43 19.90 3.25
C ILE A 136 -3.85 19.63 3.78
N THR A 137 -4.17 18.40 4.16
CA THR A 137 -5.44 18.04 4.84
C THR A 137 -5.61 18.65 6.25
N LYS A 138 -4.85 19.69 6.56
CA LYS A 138 -5.01 20.65 7.66
C LYS A 138 -6.14 21.68 7.43
N GLN A 139 -6.56 21.97 6.19
CA GLN A 139 -7.29 23.22 5.90
C GLN A 139 -8.79 23.10 5.49
N THR A 140 -9.38 21.92 5.33
CA THR A 140 -10.79 21.83 4.86
C THR A 140 -11.84 21.60 5.96
N HIS A 141 -11.44 21.51 7.22
CA HIS A 141 -12.38 21.23 8.33
C HIS A 141 -12.74 22.46 9.19
N LEU A 142 -12.32 23.67 8.80
CA LEU A 142 -12.70 24.92 9.48
C LEU A 142 -13.79 25.74 8.75
N ASP A 143 -14.07 25.47 7.47
CA ASP A 143 -14.96 26.33 6.67
C ASP A 143 -16.44 25.88 6.63
N HIS A 144 -16.83 24.88 7.43
CA HIS A 144 -18.23 24.42 7.51
C HIS A 144 -18.94 24.76 8.84
N ASN A 145 -18.40 25.69 9.63
CA ASN A 145 -19.03 26.18 10.87
C ASN A 145 -18.97 27.72 10.98
N ILE A 146 -19.39 28.42 9.92
CA ILE A 146 -19.83 29.82 10.01
C ILE A 146 -21.23 29.92 9.42
#